data_AF-A0A819E7N9-F1
#
_entry.id   AF-A0A819E7N9-F1
#
_cell.length_a   1.000
_cell.length_b   1.000
_cell.length_c   1.000
_cell.angle_alpha   90.00
_cell.angle_beta   90.00
_cell.angle_gamma   90.00
#
_symmetry.space_group_name_H-M   'P 1'
#
loop_
_entity.id
_entity.type
_entity.pdbx_description
1 polymer ?
#
loop_
_entity_poly.entity_id
_entity_poly.type
_entity_poly.pdbx_seq_one_letter_code
_entity_poly.pdbx_strand_id
1 'polypeptide(L)'
;MEDELFYRGRFDHIGDRKFNSVRLFVSSTFTDTTDERNGLINHVYPRLREYCLNKYKIQFQYSDMRWGIQSTASNTHATVDMCLQELDISYRLSMATNCVILLSHRYGSRFAPACIPSRIFQHLLSNTADKTVLTEMYRLDENYLDQKYFLQPVDKDDKEKWNESEKKLQIILRKAAERCYEQNLITKNERDEFYISGSTEIIKLSVYITFYILVTAQEIYRALLNNKHKPRRILCFFRELTDIDELDSKFHDNEDKIESKQLLNDIKNLLQQSVDSSEIYTYKLQWNNENDRKKYLSKFFDDFYQAVKLQIDFHMKIYENKQENLLYNQIIEHAIQCNSLVQRFFPRPEVFQQIKTYITSSTNYPCVLLGYSGTGKSSIMAKLVNEIPSWYSQANNVSVIVRFLGATPSSSDIRRPLISIIEQICMIYHLNIPTNFDNVKEIFENILLRIPKDENLILLLDSIDQLQTVDLINLSKWLPEKFPSSSSNVKCIFSTISDIEVGMERKKIDIYKQLKTIYKDGLQEIE
;
A
#
# COMPACT_ATOMS: atom_id res chain seq x y z
N MET A 1 -15.19 -2.41 1.87
CA MET A 1 -13.98 -2.12 2.66
C MET A 1 -13.08 -1.08 1.99
N GLU A 2 -12.47 -1.30 0.81
CA GLU A 2 -11.62 -0.27 0.16
C GLU A 2 -12.43 0.94 -0.34
N ASP A 3 -13.63 0.72 -0.91
CA ASP A 3 -14.53 1.82 -1.28
C ASP A 3 -15.00 2.60 -0.04
N GLU A 4 -15.24 1.92 1.07
CA GLU A 4 -15.61 2.57 2.33
C GLU A 4 -14.45 3.40 2.90
N LEU A 5 -13.23 2.86 2.93
CA LEU A 5 -12.03 3.60 3.36
C LEU A 5 -11.75 4.80 2.45
N PHE A 6 -11.96 4.65 1.14
CA PHE A 6 -11.88 5.74 0.16
C PHE A 6 -12.88 6.86 0.51
N TYR A 7 -14.16 6.51 0.73
CA TYR A 7 -15.17 7.49 1.16
C TYR A 7 -14.87 8.07 2.55
N ARG A 8 -14.19 7.35 3.44
CA ARG A 8 -13.72 7.87 4.75
C ARG A 8 -12.47 8.77 4.67
N GLY A 9 -11.94 9.02 3.47
CA GLY A 9 -10.79 9.90 3.27
C GLY A 9 -9.42 9.23 3.40
N ARG A 10 -9.33 7.90 3.27
CA ARG A 10 -8.05 7.19 3.25
C ARG A 10 -7.53 7.12 1.82
N PHE A 11 -6.58 8.00 1.51
CA PHE A 11 -6.08 8.21 0.14
C PHE A 11 -4.75 7.52 -0.15
N ASP A 12 -4.24 6.70 0.77
CA ASP A 12 -2.94 6.02 0.72
C ASP A 12 -2.73 5.12 -0.52
N HIS A 13 -3.81 4.81 -1.25
CA HIS A 13 -3.80 3.98 -2.47
C HIS A 13 -4.30 4.72 -3.73
N ILE A 14 -4.65 6.01 -3.61
CA ILE A 14 -5.09 6.83 -4.76
C ILE A 14 -3.88 7.44 -5.47
N GLY A 15 -2.73 7.52 -4.76
CA GLY A 15 -1.51 8.27 -5.10
C GLY A 15 -0.95 8.14 -6.50
N ASP A 16 -1.40 7.18 -7.30
CA ASP A 16 -0.83 6.92 -8.63
C ASP A 16 -1.87 6.54 -9.69
N ARG A 17 -3.15 6.85 -9.51
CA ARG A 17 -4.19 6.58 -10.55
C ARG A 17 -4.05 7.40 -11.84
N LYS A 18 -3.00 8.22 -11.97
CA LYS A 18 -2.60 8.81 -13.26
C LYS A 18 -1.92 7.79 -14.19
N PHE A 19 -1.46 6.65 -13.68
CA PHE A 19 -0.88 5.63 -14.53
C PHE A 19 -1.97 4.74 -15.12
N ASN A 20 -2.31 5.01 -16.38
CA ASN A 20 -3.09 4.12 -17.23
C ASN A 20 -2.23 2.89 -17.59
N SER A 21 -1.92 2.03 -16.62
CA SER A 21 -1.13 0.82 -16.87
C SER A 21 -1.49 -0.37 -16.00
N VAL A 22 -1.27 -1.56 -16.57
CA VAL A 22 -1.21 -2.83 -15.85
C VAL A 22 0.27 -3.14 -15.66
N ARG A 23 0.71 -3.28 -14.41
CA ARG A 23 2.10 -3.61 -14.04
C ARG A 23 2.13 -4.96 -13.34
N LEU A 24 2.73 -5.94 -13.99
CA LEU A 24 2.70 -7.34 -13.56
C LEU A 24 4.06 -7.74 -12.97
N PHE A 25 4.11 -8.03 -11.68
CA PHE A 25 5.28 -8.64 -11.05
C PHE A 25 5.24 -10.16 -11.25
N VAL A 26 6.36 -10.77 -11.63
CA VAL A 26 6.48 -12.23 -11.73
C VAL A 26 7.40 -12.74 -10.64
N SER A 27 6.81 -13.48 -9.69
CA SER A 27 7.51 -14.20 -8.64
C SER A 27 7.78 -15.62 -9.11
N SER A 28 9.06 -16.01 -9.17
CA SER A 28 9.46 -17.36 -9.53
C SER A 28 10.85 -17.70 -8.98
N THR A 29 11.17 -19.00 -8.96
CA THR A 29 12.53 -19.51 -8.80
C THR A 29 13.35 -19.38 -10.09
N PHE A 30 14.67 -19.28 -9.98
CA PHE A 30 15.55 -18.84 -11.07
C PHE A 30 15.69 -19.83 -12.23
N THR A 31 15.80 -21.13 -11.95
CA THR A 31 16.34 -22.08 -12.93
C THR A 31 15.29 -23.05 -13.46
N ASP A 32 14.38 -23.51 -12.63
CA ASP A 32 13.35 -24.49 -12.96
C ASP A 32 12.11 -23.86 -13.63
N THR A 33 12.09 -22.56 -13.90
CA THR A 33 10.99 -21.88 -14.63
C THR A 33 11.48 -21.08 -15.83
N THR A 34 12.71 -21.34 -16.30
CA THR A 34 13.34 -20.54 -17.35
C THR A 34 12.60 -20.64 -18.69
N ASP A 35 12.09 -21.81 -19.07
CA ASP A 35 11.42 -21.99 -20.35
C ASP A 35 10.07 -21.27 -20.40
N GLU A 36 9.34 -21.31 -19.28
CA GLU A 36 8.11 -20.56 -19.07
C GLU A 36 8.38 -19.05 -19.19
N ARG A 37 9.35 -18.52 -18.43
CA ARG A 37 9.67 -17.08 -18.42
C ARG A 37 10.12 -16.57 -19.79
N ASN A 38 10.98 -17.32 -20.46
CA ASN A 38 11.43 -16.99 -21.82
C ASN A 38 10.26 -16.96 -22.79
N GLY A 39 9.38 -17.96 -22.70
CA GLY A 39 8.19 -18.03 -23.52
C GLY A 39 7.20 -16.89 -23.25
N LEU A 40 7.03 -16.46 -22.01
CA LEU A 40 6.19 -15.30 -21.67
C LEU A 40 6.70 -14.03 -22.36
N ILE A 41 8.01 -13.78 -22.34
CA ILE A 41 8.65 -12.63 -23.00
C ILE A 41 8.41 -12.66 -24.52
N ASN A 42 8.62 -13.84 -25.14
CA ASN A 42 8.58 -13.98 -26.58
C ASN A 42 7.17 -14.08 -27.17
N HIS A 43 6.23 -14.69 -26.44
CA HIS A 43 4.93 -15.08 -26.99
C HIS A 43 3.73 -14.45 -26.31
N VAL A 44 3.81 -14.08 -25.01
CA VAL A 44 2.63 -13.66 -24.24
C VAL A 44 2.60 -12.15 -23.99
N TYR A 45 3.68 -11.57 -23.46
CA TYR A 45 3.71 -10.13 -23.16
C TYR A 45 3.49 -9.22 -24.37
N PRO A 46 3.98 -9.52 -25.59
CA PRO A 46 3.64 -8.73 -26.77
C PRO A 46 2.13 -8.69 -27.03
N ARG A 47 1.44 -9.84 -26.91
CA ARG A 47 -0.02 -9.94 -27.10
C ARG A 47 -0.78 -9.17 -26.01
N LEU A 48 -0.32 -9.22 -24.76
CA LEU A 48 -0.94 -8.47 -23.66
C LEU A 48 -0.75 -6.95 -23.84
N ARG A 49 0.43 -6.50 -24.28
CA ARG A 49 0.69 -5.09 -24.63
C ARG A 49 -0.27 -4.60 -25.71
N GLU A 50 -0.39 -5.35 -26.79
CA GLU A 50 -1.29 -5.01 -27.89
C GLU A 50 -2.75 -4.97 -27.42
N TYR A 51 -3.18 -5.97 -26.64
CA TYR A 51 -4.54 -6.04 -26.11
C TYR A 51 -4.90 -4.83 -25.24
N CYS A 52 -4.05 -4.53 -24.25
CA CYS A 52 -4.23 -3.40 -23.34
C CYS A 52 -4.29 -2.06 -24.08
N LEU A 53 -3.38 -1.87 -25.04
CA LEU A 53 -3.30 -0.63 -25.81
C LEU A 53 -4.49 -0.47 -26.76
N ASN A 54 -4.87 -1.55 -27.47
CA ASN A 54 -5.92 -1.47 -28.47
C ASN A 54 -7.30 -1.33 -27.83
N LYS A 55 -7.60 -2.12 -26.80
CA LYS A 55 -8.94 -2.17 -26.18
C LYS A 55 -9.16 -1.06 -25.17
N TYR A 56 -8.20 -0.81 -24.28
CA TYR A 56 -8.38 0.08 -23.12
C TYR A 56 -7.52 1.34 -23.14
N LYS A 57 -6.63 1.50 -24.13
CA LYS A 57 -5.68 2.63 -24.22
C LYS A 57 -4.78 2.75 -22.98
N ILE A 58 -4.47 1.61 -22.36
CA ILE A 58 -3.57 1.51 -21.20
C ILE A 58 -2.29 0.78 -21.59
N GLN A 59 -1.20 1.04 -20.89
CA GLN A 59 0.07 0.35 -21.08
C GLN A 59 0.10 -0.98 -20.32
N PHE A 60 0.85 -1.96 -20.84
CA PHE A 60 1.18 -3.18 -20.09
C PHE A 60 2.68 -3.23 -19.84
N GLN A 61 3.04 -3.36 -18.56
CA GLN A 61 4.40 -3.45 -18.06
C GLN A 61 4.53 -4.75 -17.26
N TYR A 62 5.71 -5.34 -17.27
CA TYR A 62 6.02 -6.51 -16.46
C TYR A 62 7.39 -6.34 -15.81
N SER A 63 7.54 -6.93 -14.64
CA SER A 63 8.77 -6.92 -13.85
C SER A 63 9.11 -8.36 -13.47
N ASP A 64 10.13 -8.91 -14.14
CA ASP A 64 10.79 -10.15 -13.73
C ASP A 64 12.19 -9.78 -13.23
N MET A 65 12.35 -9.71 -11.91
CA MET A 65 13.62 -9.33 -11.28
C MET A 65 14.73 -10.36 -11.57
N ARG A 66 14.39 -11.60 -11.95
CA ARG A 66 15.36 -12.64 -12.28
C ARG A 66 16.08 -12.38 -13.61
N TRP A 67 15.58 -11.46 -14.44
CA TRP A 67 16.17 -11.04 -15.72
C TRP A 67 16.97 -9.72 -15.65
N GLY A 68 17.11 -9.12 -14.46
CA GLY A 68 17.67 -7.77 -14.35
C GLY A 68 18.34 -7.39 -13.03
N ILE A 69 18.49 -8.30 -12.06
CA ILE A 69 19.27 -8.01 -10.85
C ILE A 69 20.72 -7.77 -11.25
N GLN A 70 21.17 -6.52 -11.12
CA GLN A 70 22.56 -6.15 -11.34
C GLN A 70 23.44 -6.85 -10.31
N SER A 71 24.65 -7.27 -10.71
CA SER A 71 25.61 -7.93 -9.81
C SER A 71 25.93 -7.11 -8.56
N THR A 72 25.77 -5.79 -8.62
CA THR A 72 25.88 -4.87 -7.47
C THR A 72 24.83 -5.14 -6.38
N ALA A 73 23.56 -5.36 -6.74
CA ALA A 73 22.49 -5.61 -5.78
C ALA A 73 22.57 -7.00 -5.12
N SER A 74 23.15 -7.96 -5.83
CA SER A 74 23.54 -9.26 -5.26
C SER A 74 24.72 -9.10 -4.31
N ASN A 75 25.72 -8.32 -4.69
CA ASN A 75 26.91 -8.11 -3.86
C ASN A 75 26.62 -7.33 -2.57
N THR A 76 25.60 -6.47 -2.54
CA THR A 76 25.22 -5.70 -1.33
C THR A 76 24.07 -6.33 -0.55
N HIS A 77 23.67 -7.57 -0.87
CA HIS A 77 22.56 -8.29 -0.21
C HIS A 77 21.20 -7.58 -0.29
N ALA A 78 21.02 -6.65 -1.23
CA ALA A 78 19.82 -5.81 -1.39
C ALA A 78 18.77 -6.43 -2.33
N THR A 79 19.02 -7.65 -2.82
CA THR A 79 18.17 -8.30 -3.84
C THR A 79 16.73 -8.49 -3.35
N VAL A 80 16.54 -8.91 -2.09
CA VAL A 80 15.22 -9.12 -1.49
C VAL A 80 14.45 -7.80 -1.42
N ASP A 81 15.09 -6.76 -0.86
CA ASP A 81 14.47 -5.44 -0.69
C ASP A 81 14.03 -4.84 -2.02
N MET A 82 14.85 -4.96 -3.06
CA MET A 82 14.49 -4.50 -4.40
C MET A 82 13.28 -5.25 -4.97
N CYS A 83 13.21 -6.58 -4.78
CA CYS A 83 12.07 -7.37 -5.25
C CYS A 83 10.78 -6.99 -4.51
N LEU A 84 10.84 -6.81 -3.18
CA LEU A 84 9.69 -6.38 -2.38
C LEU A 84 9.24 -4.96 -2.72
N GLN A 85 10.18 -4.03 -2.93
CA GLN A 85 9.87 -2.67 -3.39
C GLN A 85 9.18 -2.68 -4.76
N GLU A 86 9.68 -3.48 -5.71
CA GLU A 86 9.08 -3.58 -7.04
C GLU A 86 7.69 -4.25 -7.01
N LEU A 87 7.48 -5.23 -6.13
CA LEU A 87 6.17 -5.81 -5.86
C LEU A 87 5.20 -4.79 -5.26
N ASP A 88 5.64 -4.00 -4.28
CA ASP A 88 4.82 -2.94 -3.67
C ASP A 88 4.49 -1.83 -4.67
N ILE A 89 5.44 -1.49 -5.56
CA ILE A 89 5.20 -0.58 -6.68
C ILE A 89 4.16 -1.18 -7.64
N SER A 90 4.30 -2.45 -8.03
CA SER A 90 3.35 -3.13 -8.91
C SER A 90 1.96 -3.21 -8.29
N TYR A 91 1.87 -3.45 -6.98
CA TYR A 91 0.62 -3.42 -6.23
C TYR A 91 -0.05 -2.04 -6.25
N ARG A 92 0.72 -0.97 -6.00
CA ARG A 92 0.19 0.41 -5.96
C ARG A 92 -0.21 0.93 -7.33
N LEU A 93 0.57 0.61 -8.37
CA LEU A 93 0.44 1.23 -9.69
C LEU A 93 -0.45 0.43 -10.65
N SER A 94 -0.55 -0.90 -10.50
CA SER A 94 -1.26 -1.71 -11.49
C SER A 94 -2.78 -1.53 -11.39
N MET A 95 -3.43 -1.32 -12.53
CA MET A 95 -4.89 -1.29 -12.61
C MET A 95 -5.53 -2.68 -12.49
N ALA A 96 -4.82 -3.77 -12.76
CA ALA A 96 -5.39 -5.12 -12.74
C ALA A 96 -4.46 -6.09 -11.98
N THR A 97 -4.34 -7.34 -12.44
CA THR A 97 -3.35 -8.30 -11.92
C THR A 97 -2.02 -7.61 -11.67
N ASN A 98 -1.49 -7.78 -10.46
CA ASN A 98 -0.23 -7.16 -10.04
C ASN A 98 0.85 -8.18 -9.72
N CYS A 99 0.48 -9.45 -9.52
CA CYS A 99 1.42 -10.51 -9.18
C CYS A 99 1.03 -11.82 -9.87
N VAL A 100 2.01 -12.48 -10.50
CA VAL A 100 1.93 -13.87 -10.93
C VAL A 100 2.99 -14.68 -10.23
N ILE A 101 2.60 -15.84 -9.71
CA ILE A 101 3.47 -16.75 -8.98
C ILE A 101 3.66 -18.02 -9.83
N LEU A 102 4.92 -18.32 -10.16
CA LEU A 102 5.30 -19.54 -10.86
C LEU A 102 6.05 -20.45 -9.88
N LEU A 103 5.52 -21.65 -9.61
CA LEU A 103 6.17 -22.64 -8.76
C LEU A 103 6.34 -23.98 -9.47
N SER A 104 7.46 -24.66 -9.21
CA SER A 104 7.73 -26.01 -9.71
C SER A 104 8.24 -26.90 -8.57
N HIS A 105 9.52 -27.26 -8.56
CA HIS A 105 10.11 -28.23 -7.62
C HIS A 105 11.25 -27.63 -6.79
N ARG A 106 11.69 -26.42 -7.12
CA ARG A 106 12.62 -25.69 -6.29
C ARG A 106 11.88 -24.83 -5.29
N TYR A 107 12.40 -24.87 -4.07
CA TYR A 107 12.17 -23.82 -3.10
C TYR A 107 13.02 -22.60 -3.47
N GLY A 108 14.31 -22.78 -3.77
CA GLY A 108 15.21 -21.71 -4.20
C GLY A 108 16.22 -21.28 -3.14
N SER A 109 17.04 -20.25 -3.47
CA SER A 109 18.18 -19.83 -2.64
C SER A 109 17.75 -19.20 -1.31
N ARG A 110 18.36 -19.68 -0.22
CA ARG A 110 18.22 -19.11 1.12
C ARG A 110 19.46 -18.24 1.35
N PHE A 111 19.28 -16.95 1.59
CA PHE A 111 20.38 -16.01 1.80
C PHE A 111 20.60 -15.77 3.29
N ALA A 112 21.85 -15.47 3.66
CA ALA A 112 22.11 -14.99 5.01
C ALA A 112 21.40 -13.63 5.25
N PRO A 113 21.00 -13.34 6.50
CA PRO A 113 20.42 -12.06 6.90
C PRO A 113 21.27 -10.85 6.47
N ALA A 114 20.70 -9.85 5.81
CA ALA A 114 21.47 -8.65 5.44
C ALA A 114 21.91 -7.82 6.66
N CYS A 115 21.16 -7.90 7.76
CA CYS A 115 21.57 -7.38 9.06
C CYS A 115 21.06 -8.26 10.21
N ILE A 116 21.46 -7.99 11.44
CA ILE A 116 20.97 -8.68 12.64
C ILE A 116 20.99 -7.64 13.78
N PRO A 117 19.92 -7.52 14.59
CA PRO A 117 19.92 -6.65 15.77
C PRO A 117 21.08 -6.99 16.71
N SER A 118 21.80 -5.98 17.23
CA SER A 118 22.99 -6.20 18.08
C SER A 118 22.72 -7.14 19.26
N ARG A 119 21.55 -7.00 19.90
CA ARG A 119 21.09 -7.90 20.98
C ARG A 119 21.12 -9.37 20.53
N ILE A 120 20.51 -9.67 19.39
CA ILE A 120 20.42 -11.04 18.85
C ILE A 120 21.81 -11.51 18.41
N PHE A 121 22.56 -10.66 17.70
CA PHE A 121 23.90 -10.98 17.21
C PHE A 121 24.85 -11.39 18.34
N GLN A 122 24.83 -10.67 19.48
CA GLN A 122 25.64 -10.98 20.65
C GLN A 122 25.29 -12.34 21.28
N HIS A 123 24.00 -12.70 21.33
CA HIS A 123 23.58 -14.03 21.78
C HIS A 123 24.06 -15.13 20.83
N LEU A 124 23.92 -14.92 19.52
CA LEU A 124 24.40 -15.87 18.50
C LEU A 124 25.91 -16.06 18.56
N LEU A 125 26.68 -14.96 18.70
CA LEU A 125 28.13 -14.99 18.83
C LEU A 125 28.59 -15.72 20.10
N SER A 126 27.82 -15.63 21.19
CA SER A 126 28.12 -16.33 22.44
C SER A 126 27.81 -17.82 22.38
N ASN A 127 26.89 -18.25 21.50
CA ASN A 127 26.39 -19.63 21.42
C ASN A 127 26.86 -20.42 20.19
N THR A 128 27.72 -19.83 19.36
CA THR A 128 28.41 -20.51 18.27
C THR A 128 29.80 -21.02 18.72
N ALA A 129 30.22 -22.17 18.19
CA ALA A 129 31.59 -22.67 18.33
C ALA A 129 32.56 -21.95 17.37
N ASP A 130 32.06 -21.55 16.20
CA ASP A 130 32.83 -20.84 15.17
C ASP A 130 32.37 -19.38 15.14
N LYS A 131 33.16 -18.53 15.81
CA LYS A 131 32.92 -17.10 15.91
C LYS A 131 33.53 -16.33 14.74
N THR A 132 34.56 -16.88 14.10
CA THR A 132 35.39 -16.16 13.13
C THR A 132 34.57 -15.81 11.90
N VAL A 133 33.79 -16.76 11.37
CA VAL A 133 32.92 -16.52 10.20
C VAL A 133 31.89 -15.42 10.48
N LEU A 134 31.29 -15.39 11.68
CA LEU A 134 30.32 -14.36 12.06
C LEU A 134 30.96 -12.98 12.17
N THR A 135 32.12 -12.86 12.81
CA THR A 135 32.82 -11.59 13.00
C THR A 135 33.50 -11.06 11.74
N GLU A 136 33.86 -11.95 10.81
CA GLU A 136 34.41 -11.56 9.50
C GLU A 136 33.30 -11.09 8.55
N MET A 137 32.16 -11.79 8.54
CA MET A 137 31.09 -11.50 7.61
C MET A 137 30.12 -10.41 8.10
N TYR A 138 30.02 -10.11 9.39
CA TYR A 138 29.17 -9.03 9.89
C TYR A 138 29.95 -7.94 10.61
N ARG A 139 29.55 -6.67 10.40
CA ARG A 139 30.10 -5.52 11.13
C ARG A 139 29.01 -4.68 11.78
N LEU A 140 29.29 -4.20 12.99
CA LEU A 140 28.42 -3.26 13.68
C LEU A 140 28.40 -1.92 12.94
N ASP A 141 27.21 -1.41 12.67
CA ASP A 141 27.02 -0.01 12.28
C ASP A 141 26.53 0.78 13.49
N GLU A 142 27.40 1.63 14.02
CA GLU A 142 27.16 2.47 15.19
C GLU A 142 26.26 3.69 14.88
N ASN A 143 25.97 3.95 13.60
CA ASN A 143 25.15 5.09 13.17
C ASN A 143 23.64 4.84 13.30
N TYR A 144 23.21 3.60 13.54
CA TYR A 144 21.80 3.26 13.76
C TYR A 144 21.44 3.34 15.25
N LEU A 145 20.34 4.02 15.57
CA LEU A 145 19.80 4.17 16.94
C LEU A 145 19.61 2.81 17.65
N ASP A 146 19.26 1.76 16.90
CA ASP A 146 19.00 0.42 17.41
C ASP A 146 20.23 -0.51 17.37
N GLN A 147 21.41 -0.02 16.96
CA GLN A 147 22.68 -0.76 16.80
C GLN A 147 22.53 -2.11 16.10
N LYS A 148 22.88 -2.21 14.81
CA LYS A 148 22.71 -3.42 14.00
C LYS A 148 24.04 -3.89 13.41
N TYR A 149 24.19 -5.21 13.29
CA TYR A 149 25.28 -5.82 12.55
C TYR A 149 24.84 -6.03 11.10
N PHE A 150 25.64 -5.60 10.14
CA PHE A 150 25.35 -5.71 8.71
C PHE A 150 26.29 -6.71 8.04
N LEU A 151 25.73 -7.55 7.16
CA LEU A 151 26.48 -8.49 6.35
C LEU A 151 27.35 -7.70 5.36
N GLN A 152 28.65 -7.99 5.36
CA GLN A 152 29.63 -7.32 4.51
C GLN A 152 29.30 -7.57 3.02
N PRO A 153 29.56 -6.60 2.13
CA PRO A 153 29.36 -6.81 0.71
C PRO A 153 30.32 -7.86 0.15
N VAL A 154 29.88 -8.59 -0.88
CA VAL A 154 30.68 -9.58 -1.59
C VAL A 154 31.79 -8.89 -2.37
N ASP A 155 33.05 -9.22 -2.06
CA ASP A 155 34.19 -8.82 -2.88
C ASP A 155 34.15 -9.55 -4.24
N LYS A 156 34.33 -8.80 -5.33
CA LYS A 156 34.17 -9.33 -6.69
C LYS A 156 35.25 -10.35 -7.06
N ASP A 157 36.42 -10.25 -6.44
CA ASP A 157 37.59 -11.08 -6.75
C ASP A 157 37.61 -12.42 -5.99
N ASP A 158 36.72 -12.61 -5.00
CA ASP A 158 36.75 -13.75 -4.06
C ASP A 158 35.39 -14.47 -3.94
N LYS A 159 34.57 -14.47 -5.02
CA LYS A 159 33.19 -15.02 -5.00
C LYS A 159 33.06 -16.48 -4.59
N GLU A 160 33.98 -17.36 -5.00
CA GLU A 160 33.91 -18.78 -4.64
C GLU A 160 34.13 -18.98 -3.14
N LYS A 161 35.14 -18.31 -2.59
CA LYS A 161 35.43 -18.30 -1.16
C LYS A 161 34.28 -17.69 -0.36
N TRP A 162 33.67 -16.62 -0.86
CA TRP A 162 32.48 -16.03 -0.26
C TRP A 162 31.32 -17.04 -0.20
N ASN A 163 31.01 -17.71 -1.31
CA ASN A 163 29.93 -18.70 -1.36
C ASN A 163 30.17 -19.85 -0.36
N GLU A 164 31.42 -20.28 -0.18
CA GLU A 164 31.77 -21.30 0.81
C GLU A 164 31.58 -20.79 2.25
N SER A 165 32.01 -19.56 2.53
CA SER A 165 31.82 -18.91 3.83
C SER A 165 30.34 -18.64 4.12
N GLU A 166 29.53 -18.26 3.13
CA GLU A 166 28.10 -18.04 3.29
C GLU A 166 27.38 -19.34 3.66
N LYS A 167 27.72 -20.47 3.04
CA LYS A 167 27.18 -21.79 3.43
C LYS A 167 27.51 -22.14 4.87
N LYS A 168 28.76 -21.91 5.30
CA LYS A 168 29.16 -22.14 6.70
C LYS A 168 28.40 -21.22 7.65
N LEU A 169 28.30 -19.93 7.30
CA LEU A 169 27.57 -18.92 8.05
C LEU A 169 26.11 -19.30 8.24
N GLN A 170 25.46 -19.79 7.19
CA GLN A 170 24.07 -20.23 7.22
C GLN A 170 23.83 -21.35 8.24
N ILE A 171 24.70 -22.36 8.27
CA ILE A 171 24.64 -23.47 9.23
C ILE A 171 24.91 -22.98 10.65
N ILE A 172 25.88 -22.09 10.82
CA ILE A 172 26.26 -21.51 12.11
C ILE A 172 25.10 -20.72 12.70
N LEU A 173 24.50 -19.82 11.91
CA LEU A 173 23.39 -18.98 12.34
C LEU A 173 22.19 -19.82 12.80
N ARG A 174 21.82 -20.85 12.03
CA ARG A 174 20.76 -21.80 12.41
C ARG A 174 21.09 -22.45 13.75
N LYS A 175 22.20 -23.17 13.85
CA LYS A 175 22.56 -23.90 15.09
C LYS A 175 22.67 -22.98 16.31
N ALA A 176 23.18 -21.76 16.14
CA ALA A 176 23.28 -20.79 17.21
C ALA A 176 21.90 -20.27 17.63
N ALA A 177 21.00 -19.99 16.68
CA ALA A 177 19.63 -19.56 16.96
C ALA A 177 18.84 -20.63 17.73
N GLU A 178 18.97 -21.91 17.36
CA GLU A 178 18.28 -23.01 18.08
C GLU A 178 18.74 -23.09 19.53
N ARG A 179 20.06 -23.06 19.76
CA ARG A 179 20.63 -23.05 21.12
C ARG A 179 20.18 -21.84 21.93
N CYS A 180 20.17 -20.67 21.32
CA CYS A 180 19.69 -19.45 21.97
C CYS A 180 18.21 -19.57 22.37
N TYR A 181 17.40 -20.21 21.54
CA TYR A 181 15.99 -20.45 21.83
C TYR A 181 15.78 -21.47 22.94
N GLU A 182 16.51 -22.60 22.91
CA GLU A 182 16.50 -23.60 23.99
C GLU A 182 16.91 -22.99 25.35
N GLN A 183 17.76 -21.96 25.33
CA GLN A 183 18.20 -21.21 26.51
C GLN A 183 17.30 -20.01 26.87
N ASN A 184 16.19 -19.78 26.16
CA ASN A 184 15.29 -18.63 26.33
C ASN A 184 15.97 -17.25 26.15
N LEU A 185 17.04 -17.16 25.37
CA LEU A 185 17.75 -15.89 25.06
C LEU A 185 17.09 -15.11 23.92
N ILE A 186 16.38 -15.82 23.05
CA ILE A 186 15.59 -15.26 21.95
C ILE A 186 14.19 -15.87 21.98
N THR A 187 13.22 -15.15 21.44
CA THR A 187 11.86 -15.66 21.30
C THR A 187 11.78 -16.71 20.20
N LYS A 188 10.69 -17.49 20.18
CA LYS A 188 10.39 -18.41 19.07
C LYS A 188 10.39 -17.68 17.73
N ASN A 189 9.82 -16.46 17.69
CA ASN A 189 9.75 -15.66 16.47
C ASN A 189 11.15 -15.28 15.97
N GLU A 190 12.00 -14.80 16.87
CA GLU A 190 13.40 -14.45 16.56
C GLU A 190 14.24 -15.68 16.18
N ARG A 191 13.92 -16.87 16.69
CA ARG A 191 14.54 -18.13 16.24
C ARG A 191 14.07 -18.50 14.84
N ASP A 192 12.76 -18.47 14.62
CA ASP A 192 12.12 -18.87 13.36
C ASP A 192 12.60 -17.98 12.19
N GLU A 193 12.97 -16.73 12.47
CA GLU A 193 13.68 -15.84 11.55
C GLU A 193 14.98 -16.43 11.00
N PHE A 194 15.59 -17.46 11.62
CA PHE A 194 16.79 -18.14 11.10
C PHE A 194 16.48 -19.52 10.49
N TYR A 195 15.29 -20.07 10.70
CA TYR A 195 14.97 -21.47 10.40
C TYR A 195 13.95 -21.72 9.28
N ILE A 196 13.17 -20.74 8.85
CA ILE A 196 12.13 -20.95 7.82
C ILE A 196 11.28 -22.20 8.12
N SER A 197 10.46 -22.20 9.18
CA SER A 197 9.21 -22.97 9.16
C SER A 197 8.14 -22.06 9.75
N GLY A 198 7.32 -21.46 8.90
CA GLY A 198 6.29 -20.54 9.36
C GLY A 198 5.26 -21.29 10.20
N SER A 199 5.22 -21.05 11.52
CA SER A 199 3.93 -21.10 12.20
C SER A 199 3.07 -19.93 11.72
N THR A 200 1.87 -20.24 11.24
CA THR A 200 0.85 -19.37 10.64
C THR A 200 0.43 -18.13 11.46
N GLU A 201 0.86 -18.02 12.72
CA GLU A 201 0.56 -16.87 13.59
C GLU A 201 1.55 -15.71 13.44
N ILE A 202 2.81 -15.98 13.12
CA ILE A 202 3.88 -14.95 13.07
C ILE A 202 3.65 -13.96 11.92
N ILE A 203 3.07 -14.46 10.83
CA ILE A 203 2.89 -13.72 9.57
C ILE A 203 1.67 -12.79 9.64
N LYS A 204 0.80 -12.95 10.64
CA LYS A 204 -0.38 -12.10 10.83
C LYS A 204 -0.06 -10.74 11.47
N LEU A 205 1.10 -10.54 12.11
CA LEU A 205 1.34 -9.36 12.95
C LEU A 205 2.58 -8.51 12.66
N SER A 206 3.59 -8.96 11.89
CA SER A 206 4.82 -8.17 11.71
C SER A 206 4.91 -7.48 10.34
N VAL A 207 4.89 -6.15 10.37
CA VAL A 207 5.29 -5.24 9.27
C VAL A 207 6.79 -5.36 8.93
N TYR A 208 7.54 -6.12 9.74
CA TYR A 208 8.98 -6.32 9.64
C TYR A 208 9.32 -7.81 9.53
N ILE A 209 9.04 -8.44 8.39
CA ILE A 209 9.72 -9.70 8.06
C ILE A 209 11.15 -9.31 7.73
N THR A 210 12.03 -9.46 8.70
CA THR A 210 13.46 -9.29 8.50
C THR A 210 14.10 -10.62 8.87
N PHE A 211 14.90 -11.13 7.93
CA PHE A 211 15.84 -12.25 8.09
C PHE A 211 15.36 -13.65 7.69
N TYR A 212 16.22 -14.28 6.89
CA TYR A 212 16.27 -15.65 6.40
C TYR A 212 15.09 -16.22 5.59
N ILE A 213 14.08 -15.45 5.19
CA ILE A 213 13.04 -15.96 4.28
C ILE A 213 13.52 -15.91 2.81
N LEU A 214 13.24 -16.96 2.03
CA LEU A 214 13.44 -17.00 0.57
C LEU A 214 12.79 -15.78 -0.12
N VAL A 215 13.45 -15.20 -1.12
CA VAL A 215 12.93 -14.07 -1.92
C VAL A 215 11.50 -14.34 -2.42
N THR A 216 11.27 -15.49 -3.07
CA THR A 216 9.96 -15.91 -3.59
C THR A 216 8.92 -16.08 -2.48
N ALA A 217 9.29 -16.65 -1.33
CA ALA A 217 8.36 -16.80 -0.21
C ALA A 217 7.95 -15.44 0.35
N GLN A 218 8.91 -14.52 0.54
CA GLN A 218 8.62 -13.14 0.97
C GLN A 218 7.73 -12.41 -0.02
N GLU A 219 8.00 -12.54 -1.32
CA GLU A 219 7.17 -11.99 -2.40
C GLU A 219 5.74 -12.54 -2.31
N ILE A 220 5.56 -13.85 -2.11
CA ILE A 220 4.24 -14.48 -1.97
C ILE A 220 3.50 -13.94 -0.74
N TYR A 221 4.15 -13.93 0.43
CA TYR A 221 3.52 -13.40 1.65
C TYR A 221 3.15 -11.93 1.50
N ARG A 222 4.05 -11.11 0.96
CA ARG A 222 3.79 -9.69 0.72
C ARG A 222 2.67 -9.49 -0.29
N ALA A 223 2.61 -10.30 -1.36
CA ALA A 223 1.53 -10.26 -2.34
C ALA A 223 0.18 -10.61 -1.70
N LEU A 224 0.12 -11.66 -0.88
CA LEU A 224 -1.10 -12.06 -0.16
C LEU A 224 -1.56 -10.97 0.82
N LEU A 225 -0.62 -10.36 1.57
CA LEU A 225 -0.93 -9.26 2.49
C LEU A 225 -1.45 -8.03 1.74
N ASN A 226 -0.76 -7.61 0.69
CA ASN A 226 -1.16 -6.46 -0.14
C ASN A 226 -2.55 -6.67 -0.75
N ASN A 227 -2.90 -7.91 -1.13
CA ASN A 227 -4.16 -8.23 -1.81
C ASN A 227 -5.24 -8.84 -0.90
N LYS A 228 -5.09 -8.82 0.44
CA LYS A 228 -6.02 -9.44 1.41
C LYS A 228 -7.50 -9.06 1.21
N HIS A 229 -7.75 -7.88 0.64
CA HIS A 229 -9.09 -7.36 0.36
C HIS A 229 -9.35 -7.09 -1.13
N LYS A 230 -8.44 -7.48 -2.03
CA LYS A 230 -8.56 -7.26 -3.47
C LYS A 230 -8.76 -8.58 -4.22
N PRO A 231 -9.98 -8.87 -4.68
CA PRO A 231 -10.20 -10.08 -5.46
C PRO A 231 -9.45 -10.00 -6.79
N ARG A 232 -9.00 -11.15 -7.29
CA ARG A 232 -8.48 -11.33 -8.66
C ARG A 232 -7.33 -10.38 -9.00
N ARG A 233 -6.30 -10.38 -8.17
CA ARG A 233 -5.05 -9.63 -8.40
C ARG A 233 -3.81 -10.52 -8.44
N ILE A 234 -3.93 -11.76 -7.98
CA ILE A 234 -2.89 -12.78 -7.94
C ILE A 234 -3.30 -13.93 -8.87
N LEU A 235 -2.34 -14.45 -9.63
CA LEU A 235 -2.48 -15.69 -10.41
C LEU A 235 -1.36 -16.65 -10.02
N CYS A 236 -1.67 -17.93 -9.91
CA CYS A 236 -0.70 -18.97 -9.56
C CYS A 236 -0.61 -20.03 -10.66
N PHE A 237 0.60 -20.36 -11.10
CA PHE A 237 0.84 -21.45 -12.06
C PHE A 237 1.85 -22.44 -11.47
N PHE A 238 1.41 -23.68 -11.27
CA PHE A 238 2.19 -24.75 -10.65
C PHE A 238 2.52 -25.84 -11.67
N ARG A 239 3.80 -26.20 -11.74
CA ARG A 239 4.26 -27.34 -12.54
C ARG A 239 4.68 -28.49 -11.65
N GLU A 240 4.18 -29.68 -11.96
CA GLU A 240 4.45 -30.94 -11.28
C GLU A 240 5.11 -31.93 -12.26
N LEU A 241 6.29 -32.42 -11.89
CA LEU A 241 7.12 -33.29 -12.70
C LEU A 241 7.07 -34.68 -12.12
N THR A 242 6.69 -35.62 -12.97
CA THR A 242 6.58 -37.03 -12.59
C THR A 242 7.91 -37.77 -12.68
N ASP A 243 8.83 -37.26 -13.48
CA ASP A 243 10.20 -37.75 -13.70
C ASP A 243 11.24 -36.88 -12.98
N ILE A 244 10.83 -36.14 -11.93
CA ILE A 244 11.70 -35.18 -11.23
C ILE A 244 13.01 -35.81 -10.76
N ASP A 245 12.98 -37.06 -10.28
CA ASP A 245 14.16 -37.75 -9.75
C ASP A 245 15.20 -38.13 -10.83
N GLU A 246 14.83 -38.06 -12.10
CA GLU A 246 15.70 -38.33 -13.26
C GLU A 246 16.33 -37.05 -13.85
N LEU A 247 15.96 -35.87 -13.32
CA LEU A 247 16.38 -34.58 -13.85
C LEU A 247 17.64 -34.04 -13.18
N ASP A 248 18.28 -33.10 -13.86
CA ASP A 248 19.51 -32.48 -13.39
C ASP A 248 19.29 -31.55 -12.17
N SER A 249 20.39 -31.06 -11.60
CA SER A 249 20.39 -30.11 -10.48
C SER A 249 19.73 -28.76 -10.79
N LYS A 250 19.36 -28.48 -12.06
CA LYS A 250 18.59 -27.29 -12.41
C LYS A 250 17.19 -27.36 -11.82
N PHE A 251 16.62 -28.55 -11.64
CA PHE A 251 15.26 -28.77 -11.12
C PHE A 251 15.19 -29.09 -9.63
N HIS A 252 16.34 -29.29 -8.99
CA HIS A 252 16.45 -29.60 -7.58
C HIS A 252 17.16 -28.51 -6.79
N ASP A 253 16.84 -28.40 -5.51
CA ASP A 253 17.72 -27.72 -4.57
C ASP A 253 18.86 -28.68 -4.17
N ASN A 254 20.07 -28.16 -4.17
CA ASN A 254 21.28 -28.94 -3.92
C ASN A 254 21.47 -29.26 -2.43
N GLU A 255 20.86 -28.48 -1.55
CA GLU A 255 21.03 -28.54 -0.09
C GLU A 255 19.66 -28.75 0.60
N ASP A 256 19.63 -29.49 1.71
CA ASP A 256 18.46 -29.72 2.55
C ASP A 256 17.18 -30.14 1.79
N LYS A 257 17.30 -31.09 0.84
CA LYS A 257 16.22 -31.49 -0.10
C LYS A 257 14.88 -31.81 0.58
N ILE A 258 14.92 -32.49 1.74
CA ILE A 258 13.71 -32.87 2.47
C ILE A 258 12.99 -31.64 3.00
N GLU A 259 13.72 -30.74 3.66
CA GLU A 259 13.20 -29.49 4.20
C GLU A 259 12.71 -28.56 3.08
N SER A 260 13.50 -28.38 2.01
CA SER A 260 13.09 -27.59 0.83
C SER A 260 11.77 -28.07 0.23
N LYS A 261 11.57 -29.40 0.17
CA LYS A 261 10.32 -30.00 -0.33
C LYS A 261 9.14 -29.75 0.61
N GLN A 262 9.36 -29.85 1.93
CA GLN A 262 8.33 -29.54 2.92
C GLN A 262 7.90 -28.08 2.82
N LEU A 263 8.85 -27.15 2.79
CA LEU A 263 8.56 -25.72 2.72
C LEU A 263 7.85 -25.30 1.43
N LEU A 264 8.21 -25.92 0.32
CA LEU A 264 7.51 -25.70 -0.94
C LEU A 264 6.05 -26.18 -0.87
N ASN A 265 5.80 -27.30 -0.21
CA ASN A 265 4.44 -27.80 0.01
C ASN A 265 3.65 -26.85 0.92
N ASP A 266 4.26 -26.31 1.98
CA ASP A 266 3.61 -25.36 2.87
C ASP A 266 3.20 -24.08 2.13
N ILE A 267 4.06 -23.56 1.26
CA ILE A 267 3.73 -22.40 0.40
C ILE A 267 2.60 -22.72 -0.57
N LYS A 268 2.63 -23.89 -1.23
CA LYS A 268 1.56 -24.31 -2.13
C LYS A 268 0.22 -24.43 -1.39
N ASN A 269 0.22 -25.01 -0.20
CA ASN A 269 -0.96 -25.12 0.66
C ASN A 269 -1.48 -23.75 1.08
N LEU A 270 -0.61 -22.83 1.48
CA LEU A 270 -0.97 -21.46 1.82
C LEU A 270 -1.66 -20.76 0.64
N LEU A 271 -1.10 -20.89 -0.57
CA LEU A 271 -1.67 -20.29 -1.77
C LEU A 271 -3.03 -20.89 -2.10
N GLN A 272 -3.18 -22.22 -2.01
CA GLN A 272 -4.46 -22.90 -2.21
C GLN A 272 -5.54 -22.49 -1.20
N GLN A 273 -5.14 -22.11 0.02
CA GLN A 273 -6.07 -21.62 1.04
C GLN A 273 -6.41 -20.12 0.89
N SER A 274 -5.50 -19.34 0.29
CA SER A 274 -5.59 -17.87 0.27
C SER A 274 -6.03 -17.29 -1.08
N VAL A 275 -5.87 -18.04 -2.17
CA VAL A 275 -6.21 -17.64 -3.54
C VAL A 275 -7.37 -18.48 -4.06
N ASP A 276 -8.28 -17.87 -4.81
CA ASP A 276 -9.40 -18.59 -5.42
C ASP A 276 -8.88 -19.70 -6.34
N SER A 277 -9.47 -20.89 -6.21
CA SER A 277 -9.18 -22.06 -7.05
C SER A 277 -9.22 -21.77 -8.56
N SER A 278 -10.05 -20.83 -9.03
CA SER A 278 -10.11 -20.46 -10.46
C SER A 278 -8.88 -19.68 -10.95
N GLU A 279 -8.07 -19.17 -10.03
CA GLU A 279 -6.86 -18.38 -10.29
C GLU A 279 -5.58 -19.22 -10.09
N ILE A 280 -5.73 -20.53 -9.83
CA ILE A 280 -4.64 -21.49 -9.64
C ILE A 280 -4.66 -22.53 -10.76
N TYR A 281 -3.57 -22.57 -11.53
CA TYR A 281 -3.39 -23.47 -12.67
C TYR A 281 -2.33 -24.49 -12.34
N THR A 282 -2.63 -25.78 -12.48
CA THR A 282 -1.67 -26.86 -12.19
C THR A 282 -1.45 -27.74 -13.42
N TYR A 283 -0.19 -28.06 -13.70
CA TYR A 283 0.23 -28.85 -14.86
C TYR A 283 1.08 -30.01 -14.41
N LYS A 284 0.72 -31.23 -14.83
CA LYS A 284 1.47 -32.45 -14.51
C LYS A 284 2.02 -33.07 -15.80
N LEU A 285 3.33 -33.33 -15.85
CA LEU A 285 3.99 -33.87 -17.04
C LEU A 285 5.28 -34.65 -16.73
N GLN A 286 5.82 -35.29 -17.78
CA GLN A 286 7.20 -35.76 -17.84
C GLN A 286 8.05 -34.73 -18.60
N TRP A 287 9.13 -34.24 -18.00
CA TRP A 287 9.96 -33.20 -18.59
C TRP A 287 10.88 -33.70 -19.70
N ASN A 288 11.40 -34.93 -19.55
CA ASN A 288 12.28 -35.58 -20.53
C ASN A 288 11.54 -35.91 -21.84
N ASN A 289 10.21 -36.02 -21.80
CA ASN A 289 9.40 -36.18 -23.00
C ASN A 289 9.20 -34.83 -23.71
N GLU A 290 9.87 -34.65 -24.84
CA GLU A 290 9.79 -33.40 -25.61
C GLU A 290 8.38 -33.04 -26.07
N ASN A 291 7.55 -34.02 -26.41
CA ASN A 291 6.19 -33.79 -26.86
C ASN A 291 5.31 -33.27 -25.71
N ASP A 292 5.48 -33.82 -24.51
CA ASP A 292 4.77 -33.36 -23.32
C ASP A 292 5.21 -31.95 -22.94
N ARG A 293 6.52 -31.67 -22.98
CA ARG A 293 7.07 -30.34 -22.72
C ARG A 293 6.54 -29.29 -23.70
N LYS A 294 6.50 -29.58 -25.00
CA LYS A 294 5.95 -28.67 -26.03
C LYS A 294 4.47 -28.41 -25.82
N LYS A 295 3.67 -29.45 -25.57
CA LYS A 295 2.23 -29.33 -25.29
C LYS A 295 1.98 -28.52 -24.03
N TYR A 296 2.75 -28.77 -22.98
CA TYR A 296 2.69 -28.03 -21.72
C TYR A 296 2.96 -26.54 -21.94
N LEU A 297 4.10 -26.19 -22.55
CA LEU A 297 4.47 -24.78 -22.75
C LEU A 297 3.42 -24.04 -23.58
N SER A 298 2.93 -24.64 -24.67
CA SER A 298 1.86 -24.05 -25.48
C SER A 298 0.61 -23.79 -24.65
N LYS A 299 0.18 -24.79 -23.87
CA LYS A 299 -1.01 -24.66 -22.99
C LYS A 299 -0.79 -23.58 -21.92
N PHE A 300 0.37 -23.58 -21.27
CA PHE A 300 0.73 -22.59 -20.26
C PHE A 300 0.69 -21.17 -20.81
N PHE A 301 1.22 -20.91 -22.01
CA PHE A 301 1.20 -19.57 -22.61
C PHE A 301 -0.23 -19.09 -22.90
N ASP A 302 -1.09 -19.97 -23.40
CA ASP A 302 -2.48 -19.63 -23.68
C ASP A 302 -3.29 -19.42 -22.39
N ASP A 303 -3.14 -20.32 -21.41
CA ASP A 303 -3.79 -20.20 -20.10
C ASP A 303 -3.34 -18.90 -19.39
N PHE A 304 -2.04 -18.59 -19.40
CA PHE A 304 -1.50 -17.35 -18.83
C PHE A 304 -2.09 -16.12 -19.50
N TYR A 305 -2.09 -16.09 -20.84
CA TYR A 305 -2.66 -14.98 -21.60
C TYR A 305 -4.13 -14.76 -21.25
N GLN A 306 -4.93 -15.83 -21.26
CA GLN A 306 -6.36 -15.72 -20.98
C GLN A 306 -6.64 -15.31 -19.52
N ALA A 307 -5.91 -15.88 -18.55
CA ALA A 307 -6.09 -15.56 -17.15
C ALA A 307 -5.80 -14.08 -16.85
N VAL A 308 -4.65 -13.56 -17.32
CA VAL A 308 -4.29 -12.14 -17.16
C VAL A 308 -5.30 -11.25 -17.89
N LYS A 309 -5.67 -11.61 -19.13
CA LYS A 309 -6.66 -10.87 -19.92
C LYS A 309 -8.01 -10.78 -19.20
N LEU A 310 -8.50 -11.87 -18.62
CA LEU A 310 -9.77 -11.91 -17.89
C LEU A 310 -9.74 -11.03 -16.66
N GLN A 311 -8.65 -11.04 -15.90
CA GLN A 311 -8.50 -10.14 -14.75
C GLN A 311 -8.45 -8.66 -15.19
N ILE A 312 -7.76 -8.34 -16.29
CA ILE A 312 -7.76 -6.99 -16.87
C ILE A 312 -9.18 -6.57 -17.24
N ASP A 313 -9.90 -7.40 -18.01
CA ASP A 313 -11.28 -7.10 -18.41
C ASP A 313 -12.20 -6.90 -17.20
N PHE A 314 -12.04 -7.71 -16.15
CA PHE A 314 -12.80 -7.60 -14.92
C PHE A 314 -12.56 -6.26 -14.21
N HIS A 315 -11.29 -5.88 -13.99
CA HIS A 315 -10.96 -4.63 -13.32
C HIS A 315 -11.32 -3.41 -14.16
N MET A 316 -11.14 -3.45 -15.49
CA MET A 316 -11.52 -2.34 -16.38
C MET A 316 -13.02 -2.05 -16.33
N LYS A 317 -13.87 -3.08 -16.30
CA LYS A 317 -15.32 -2.89 -16.09
C LYS A 317 -15.64 -2.21 -14.75
N ILE A 318 -14.90 -2.54 -13.69
CA ILE A 318 -15.06 -1.88 -12.39
C ILE A 318 -14.67 -0.40 -12.50
N TYR A 319 -13.59 -0.08 -13.21
CA TYR A 319 -13.19 1.32 -13.41
C TYR A 319 -14.18 2.11 -14.26
N GLU A 320 -14.70 1.53 -15.34
CA GLU A 320 -15.73 2.15 -16.20
C GLU A 320 -16.97 2.51 -15.36
N ASN A 321 -17.50 1.55 -14.59
CA ASN A 321 -18.64 1.80 -13.70
C ASN A 321 -18.35 2.88 -12.63
N LYS A 322 -17.11 2.96 -12.15
CA LYS A 322 -16.71 3.99 -11.17
C LYS A 322 -16.52 5.36 -11.80
N GLN A 323 -16.06 5.45 -13.06
CA GLN A 323 -15.99 6.71 -13.80
C GLN A 323 -17.37 7.29 -14.10
N GLU A 324 -18.43 6.47 -14.19
CA GLU A 324 -19.80 6.97 -14.31
C GLU A 324 -20.33 7.56 -12.98
N ASN A 325 -19.70 7.25 -11.85
CA ASN A 325 -20.11 7.76 -10.54
C ASN A 325 -19.52 9.17 -10.29
N LEU A 326 -20.39 10.19 -10.39
CA LEU A 326 -20.03 11.61 -10.20
C LEU A 326 -19.39 11.88 -8.83
N LEU A 327 -19.92 11.31 -7.75
CA LEU A 327 -19.38 11.48 -6.40
C LEU A 327 -17.95 10.92 -6.31
N TYR A 328 -17.75 9.73 -6.86
CA TYR A 328 -16.45 9.08 -6.85
C TYR A 328 -15.39 9.90 -7.58
N ASN A 329 -15.71 10.43 -8.77
CA ASN A 329 -14.81 11.27 -9.55
C ASN A 329 -14.42 12.54 -8.78
N GLN A 330 -15.40 13.20 -8.14
CA GLN A 330 -15.12 14.40 -7.37
C GLN A 330 -14.22 14.14 -6.16
N ILE A 331 -14.43 13.02 -5.44
CA ILE A 331 -13.55 12.64 -4.33
C ILE A 331 -12.13 12.33 -4.84
N ILE A 332 -12.00 11.67 -6.00
CA ILE A 332 -10.69 11.44 -6.62
C ILE A 332 -9.96 12.75 -6.91
N GLU A 333 -10.63 13.76 -7.45
CA GLU A 333 -10.00 15.06 -7.76
C GLU A 333 -9.39 15.69 -6.50
N HIS A 334 -10.12 15.70 -5.39
CA HIS A 334 -9.63 16.20 -4.12
C HIS A 334 -8.52 15.33 -3.52
N ALA A 335 -8.60 14.00 -3.67
CA ALA A 335 -7.54 13.10 -3.23
C ALA A 335 -6.22 13.27 -4.02
N ILE A 336 -6.32 13.47 -5.34
CA ILE A 336 -5.16 13.80 -6.19
C ILE A 336 -4.52 15.11 -5.73
N GLN A 337 -5.34 16.10 -5.38
CA GLN A 337 -4.85 17.37 -4.86
C GLN A 337 -4.19 17.23 -3.48
N CYS A 338 -4.73 16.38 -2.59
CA CYS A 338 -4.05 16.05 -1.33
C CYS A 338 -2.64 15.49 -1.58
N ASN A 339 -2.55 14.49 -2.47
CA ASN A 339 -1.27 13.83 -2.76
C ASN A 339 -0.26 14.79 -3.39
N SER A 340 -0.68 15.68 -4.30
CA SER A 340 0.22 16.66 -4.91
C SER A 340 0.76 17.68 -3.90
N LEU A 341 -0.08 18.12 -2.95
CA LEU A 341 0.29 19.10 -1.94
C LEU A 341 1.22 18.55 -0.85
N VAL A 342 1.22 17.23 -0.61
CA VAL A 342 2.03 16.58 0.44
C VAL A 342 3.43 16.18 -0.05
N GLN A 343 3.68 16.08 -1.37
CA GLN A 343 4.97 15.67 -1.93
C GLN A 343 6.17 16.54 -1.51
N ARG A 344 5.94 17.82 -1.16
CA ARG A 344 6.97 18.77 -0.72
C ARG A 344 6.56 19.51 0.55
N PHE A 345 6.04 18.78 1.52
CA PHE A 345 5.54 19.34 2.77
C PHE A 345 6.65 19.55 3.81
N PHE A 346 6.72 20.75 4.36
CA PHE A 346 7.56 21.07 5.52
C PHE A 346 6.70 21.13 6.80
N PRO A 347 7.00 20.32 7.83
CA PRO A 347 6.18 20.27 9.04
C PRO A 347 6.08 21.60 9.80
N ARG A 348 4.89 21.89 10.35
CA ARG A 348 4.62 22.97 11.32
C ARG A 348 4.04 22.40 12.61
N PRO A 349 4.88 21.87 13.52
CA PRO A 349 4.40 21.10 14.68
C PRO A 349 3.41 21.86 15.57
N GLU A 350 3.63 23.16 15.78
CA GLU A 350 2.78 24.02 16.63
C GLU A 350 1.34 24.10 16.10
N VAL A 351 1.18 24.34 14.80
CA VAL A 351 -0.13 24.38 14.14
C VAL A 351 -0.84 23.03 14.25
N PHE A 352 -0.12 21.92 14.01
CA PHE A 352 -0.69 20.58 14.15
C PHE A 352 -1.12 20.28 15.59
N GLN A 353 -0.37 20.74 16.59
CA GLN A 353 -0.72 20.58 18.00
C GLN A 353 -1.97 21.38 18.37
N GLN A 354 -2.11 22.61 17.88
CA GLN A 354 -3.31 23.42 18.07
C GLN A 354 -4.54 22.76 17.42
N ILE A 355 -4.41 22.28 16.18
CA ILE A 355 -5.49 21.57 15.47
C ILE A 355 -5.86 20.26 16.18
N LYS A 356 -4.87 19.51 16.67
CA LYS A 356 -5.11 18.28 17.45
C LYS A 356 -5.85 18.58 18.76
N THR A 357 -5.48 19.66 19.44
CA THR A 357 -6.17 20.12 20.67
C THR A 357 -7.62 20.49 20.37
N TYR A 358 -7.86 21.21 19.28
CA TYR A 358 -9.21 21.54 18.81
C TYR A 358 -10.04 20.29 18.50
N ILE A 359 -9.52 19.37 17.68
CA ILE A 359 -10.24 18.16 17.24
C ILE A 359 -10.61 17.26 18.42
N THR A 360 -9.75 17.18 19.44
CA THR A 360 -9.97 16.33 20.62
C THR A 360 -10.75 17.03 21.75
N SER A 361 -11.05 18.32 21.61
CA SER A 361 -11.82 19.07 22.62
C SER A 361 -13.32 18.77 22.56
N SER A 362 -14.07 19.23 23.56
CA SER A 362 -15.54 19.11 23.62
C SER A 362 -16.30 20.22 22.87
N THR A 363 -15.61 21.12 22.16
CA THR A 363 -16.26 22.22 21.44
C THR A 363 -17.12 21.73 20.28
N ASN A 364 -18.22 22.42 20.02
CA ASN A 364 -19.11 22.18 18.87
C ASN A 364 -19.08 23.36 17.88
N TYR A 365 -18.08 24.22 18.02
CA TYR A 365 -17.82 25.32 17.11
C TYR A 365 -16.71 24.92 16.14
N PRO A 366 -16.73 25.43 14.91
CA PRO A 366 -15.68 25.17 13.94
C PRO A 366 -14.37 25.86 14.32
N CYS A 367 -13.30 25.45 13.66
CA CYS A 367 -12.00 26.11 13.67
C CYS A 367 -11.75 26.78 12.31
N VAL A 368 -11.10 27.93 12.31
CA VAL A 368 -10.60 28.59 11.11
C VAL A 368 -9.08 28.64 11.12
N LEU A 369 -8.47 28.18 10.03
CA LEU A 369 -7.06 28.33 9.72
C LEU A 369 -6.90 29.59 8.84
N LEU A 370 -6.41 30.66 9.44
CA LEU A 370 -6.20 31.95 8.80
C LEU A 370 -4.76 32.11 8.34
N GLY A 371 -4.54 33.06 7.45
CA GLY A 371 -3.21 33.42 6.98
C GLY A 371 -3.25 33.96 5.57
N TYR A 372 -2.19 34.63 5.14
CA TYR A 372 -2.10 35.21 3.81
C TYR A 372 -2.14 34.15 2.70
N SER A 373 -2.43 34.59 1.47
CA SER A 373 -2.33 33.69 0.31
C SER A 373 -0.89 33.16 0.18
N GLY A 374 -0.74 31.87 -0.17
CA GLY A 374 0.57 31.23 -0.33
C GLY A 374 1.28 30.80 0.97
N THR A 375 0.69 31.00 2.16
CA THR A 375 1.34 30.60 3.44
C THR A 375 1.36 29.09 3.70
N GLY A 376 0.72 28.28 2.86
CA GLY A 376 0.72 26.82 2.95
C GLY A 376 -0.52 26.19 3.60
N LYS A 377 -1.60 26.94 3.79
CA LYS A 377 -2.86 26.44 4.40
C LYS A 377 -3.40 25.18 3.72
N SER A 378 -3.48 25.17 2.39
CA SER A 378 -3.95 24.00 1.62
C SER A 378 -3.05 22.78 1.82
N SER A 379 -1.74 22.96 1.97
CA SER A 379 -0.80 21.87 2.26
C SER A 379 -1.00 21.31 3.67
N ILE A 380 -1.33 22.16 4.65
CA ILE A 380 -1.72 21.73 6.00
C ILE A 380 -3.03 20.92 5.92
N MET A 381 -4.07 21.44 5.25
CA MET A 381 -5.33 20.73 5.04
C MET A 381 -5.14 19.36 4.38
N ALA A 382 -4.33 19.29 3.33
CA ALA A 382 -3.99 18.05 2.65
C ALA A 382 -3.32 17.03 3.57
N LYS A 383 -2.37 17.49 4.40
CA LYS A 383 -1.63 16.63 5.33
C LYS A 383 -2.50 16.13 6.49
N LEU A 384 -3.44 16.95 6.97
CA LEU A 384 -4.37 16.59 8.04
C LEU A 384 -5.24 15.36 7.70
N VAL A 385 -5.59 15.16 6.42
CA VAL A 385 -6.37 14.01 5.95
C VAL A 385 -5.77 12.68 6.42
N ASN A 386 -4.44 12.56 6.37
CA ASN A 386 -3.73 11.33 6.74
C ASN A 386 -3.32 11.29 8.23
N GLU A 387 -3.15 12.46 8.86
CA GLU A 387 -2.66 12.56 10.25
C GLU A 387 -3.77 12.38 11.29
N ILE A 388 -4.95 12.99 11.07
CA ILE A 388 -6.07 13.00 12.03
C ILE A 388 -6.49 11.60 12.51
N PRO A 389 -6.60 10.57 11.64
CA PRO A 389 -6.97 9.23 12.06
C PRO A 389 -6.08 8.66 13.17
N SER A 390 -4.77 8.96 13.11
CA SER A 390 -3.79 8.49 14.09
C SER A 390 -3.92 9.14 15.47
N TRP A 391 -4.70 10.22 15.57
CA TRP A 391 -4.91 10.94 16.83
C TRP A 391 -6.00 10.30 17.70
N TYR A 392 -6.73 9.33 17.14
CA TYR A 392 -7.74 8.56 17.85
C TYR A 392 -7.24 7.13 18.11
N SER A 393 -7.70 6.53 19.20
CA SER A 393 -7.38 5.13 19.55
C SER A 393 -7.94 4.12 18.53
N GLN A 394 -9.11 4.41 17.97
CA GLN A 394 -9.77 3.61 16.94
C GLN A 394 -9.79 4.37 15.61
N ALA A 395 -8.68 4.33 14.87
CA ALA A 395 -8.52 5.05 13.60
C ALA A 395 -9.56 4.67 12.53
N ASN A 396 -10.19 3.48 12.63
CA ASN A 396 -11.24 3.04 11.70
C ASN A 396 -12.57 3.79 11.89
N ASN A 397 -12.81 4.33 13.08
CA ASN A 397 -14.02 5.07 13.42
C ASN A 397 -13.87 6.57 13.15
N VAL A 398 -12.95 6.97 12.26
CA VAL A 398 -12.64 8.37 11.97
C VAL A 398 -12.74 8.59 10.46
N SER A 399 -13.67 9.43 10.04
CA SER A 399 -13.87 9.80 8.65
C SER A 399 -13.41 11.24 8.44
N VAL A 400 -12.50 11.47 7.50
CA VAL A 400 -12.01 12.82 7.18
C VAL A 400 -12.43 13.17 5.76
N ILE A 401 -13.37 14.10 5.63
CA ILE A 401 -13.87 14.56 4.32
C ILE A 401 -13.24 15.91 4.01
N VAL A 402 -12.48 15.97 2.92
CA VAL A 402 -11.86 17.21 2.43
C VAL A 402 -12.53 17.70 1.15
N ARG A 403 -12.69 19.02 1.02
CA ARG A 403 -13.01 19.72 -0.24
C ARG A 403 -12.11 20.93 -0.40
N PHE A 404 -11.40 20.98 -1.52
CA PHE A 404 -10.66 22.16 -1.96
C PHE A 404 -11.59 23.05 -2.80
N LEU A 405 -12.11 24.11 -2.20
CA LEU A 405 -13.07 25.01 -2.83
C LEU A 405 -12.35 25.88 -3.88
N GLY A 406 -13.01 26.11 -5.01
CA GLY A 406 -12.45 26.83 -6.16
C GLY A 406 -11.35 26.11 -6.95
N ALA A 407 -10.91 24.91 -6.53
CA ALA A 407 -9.88 24.15 -7.24
C ALA A 407 -10.36 23.57 -8.59
N THR A 408 -11.66 23.35 -8.76
CA THR A 408 -12.29 22.91 -10.01
C THR A 408 -13.55 23.74 -10.28
N PRO A 409 -14.05 23.80 -11.53
CA PRO A 409 -15.31 24.51 -11.82
C PRO A 409 -16.50 23.99 -11.01
N SER A 410 -16.48 22.71 -10.61
CA SER A 410 -17.55 22.11 -9.81
C SER A 410 -17.44 22.47 -8.32
N SER A 411 -16.29 22.97 -7.85
CA SER A 411 -16.06 23.34 -6.45
C SER A 411 -16.04 24.85 -6.18
N SER A 412 -16.35 25.68 -7.18
CA SER A 412 -16.50 27.15 -7.01
C SER A 412 -17.91 27.59 -6.58
N ASP A 413 -18.94 26.78 -6.87
CA ASP A 413 -20.33 26.98 -6.43
C ASP A 413 -20.60 26.07 -5.25
N ILE A 414 -20.85 26.64 -4.06
CA ILE A 414 -20.93 25.88 -2.80
C ILE A 414 -22.03 24.81 -2.78
N ARG A 415 -23.07 24.96 -3.59
CA ARG A 415 -24.18 24.00 -3.65
C ARG A 415 -23.68 22.61 -4.03
N ARG A 416 -22.76 22.51 -5.00
CA ARG A 416 -22.25 21.21 -5.50
C ARG A 416 -21.34 20.50 -4.49
N PRO A 417 -20.31 21.14 -3.88
CA PRO A 417 -19.54 20.54 -2.80
C PRO A 417 -20.39 20.10 -1.62
N LEU A 418 -21.42 20.86 -1.22
CA LEU A 418 -22.28 20.46 -0.11
C LEU A 418 -23.11 19.21 -0.43
N ILE A 419 -23.72 19.15 -1.62
CA ILE A 419 -24.43 17.94 -2.08
C ILE A 419 -23.49 16.74 -2.06
N SER A 420 -22.29 16.89 -2.61
CA SER A 420 -21.27 15.84 -2.63
C SER A 420 -20.82 15.40 -1.23
N ILE A 421 -20.67 16.34 -0.29
CA ILE A 421 -20.36 16.01 1.11
C ILE A 421 -21.53 15.22 1.72
N ILE A 422 -22.78 15.64 1.49
CA ILE A 422 -23.97 14.93 1.98
C ILE A 422 -24.00 13.49 1.45
N GLU A 423 -23.84 13.31 0.14
CA GLU A 423 -23.82 12.00 -0.50
C GLU A 423 -22.68 11.13 0.04
N GLN A 424 -21.47 11.70 0.20
CA GLN A 424 -20.33 10.99 0.79
C GLN A 424 -20.61 10.55 2.23
N ILE A 425 -21.18 11.42 3.07
CA ILE A 425 -21.57 11.07 4.45
C ILE A 425 -22.59 9.94 4.44
N CYS A 426 -23.60 10.01 3.57
CA CYS A 426 -24.61 8.97 3.44
C CYS A 426 -24.01 7.63 3.03
N MET A 427 -23.03 7.63 2.12
CA MET A 427 -22.31 6.42 1.71
C MET A 427 -21.49 5.81 2.85
N ILE A 428 -20.79 6.63 3.64
CA ILE A 428 -19.96 6.17 4.76
C ILE A 428 -20.81 5.52 5.85
N TYR A 429 -21.90 6.18 6.26
CA TYR A 429 -22.71 5.76 7.41
C TYR A 429 -24.00 5.03 7.01
N HIS A 430 -24.09 4.59 5.75
CA HIS A 430 -25.24 3.87 5.19
C HIS A 430 -26.58 4.58 5.45
N LEU A 431 -26.59 5.91 5.33
CA LEU A 431 -27.81 6.73 5.44
C LEU A 431 -28.50 6.83 4.08
N ASN A 432 -29.81 7.08 4.09
CA ASN A 432 -30.56 7.33 2.86
C ASN A 432 -30.13 8.64 2.21
N ILE A 433 -29.66 8.58 0.96
CA ILE A 433 -29.33 9.75 0.16
C ILE A 433 -30.64 10.50 -0.19
N PRO A 434 -30.73 11.81 0.09
CA PRO A 434 -31.89 12.62 -0.31
C PRO A 434 -32.11 12.59 -1.82
N THR A 435 -33.36 12.49 -2.26
CA THR A 435 -33.72 12.52 -3.69
C THR A 435 -33.87 13.93 -4.25
N ASN A 436 -33.94 14.93 -3.38
CA ASN A 436 -34.04 16.35 -3.72
C ASN A 436 -33.12 17.18 -2.81
N PHE A 437 -32.52 18.22 -3.37
CA PHE A 437 -31.58 19.12 -2.74
C PHE A 437 -32.03 20.60 -2.77
N ASP A 438 -33.33 20.91 -2.83
CA ASP A 438 -33.82 22.30 -2.82
C ASP A 438 -33.29 23.09 -1.61
N ASN A 439 -33.37 22.52 -0.41
CA ASN A 439 -32.88 23.12 0.85
C ASN A 439 -31.58 22.48 1.34
N VAL A 440 -30.48 22.64 0.60
CA VAL A 440 -29.20 21.94 0.89
C VAL A 440 -28.70 22.15 2.33
N LYS A 441 -28.80 23.37 2.89
CA LYS A 441 -28.35 23.67 4.25
C LYS A 441 -29.09 22.82 5.29
N GLU A 442 -30.42 22.80 5.24
CA GLU A 442 -31.25 22.04 6.19
C GLU A 442 -31.01 20.54 6.06
N ILE A 443 -30.84 20.04 4.83
CA ILE A 443 -30.49 18.65 4.58
C ILE A 443 -29.13 18.33 5.18
N PHE A 444 -28.13 19.19 4.99
CA PHE A 444 -26.79 19.02 5.55
C PHE A 444 -26.83 18.95 7.08
N GLU A 445 -27.51 19.90 7.73
CA GLU A 445 -27.70 19.93 9.18
C GLU A 445 -28.37 18.65 9.71
N ASN A 446 -29.44 18.19 9.04
CA ASN A 446 -30.14 16.96 9.39
C ASN A 446 -29.28 15.70 9.23
N ILE A 447 -28.41 15.65 8.22
CA ILE A 447 -27.49 14.53 8.01
C ILE A 447 -26.39 14.50 9.08
N LEU A 448 -25.85 15.67 9.45
CA LEU A 448 -24.85 15.77 10.54
C LEU A 448 -25.40 15.30 11.89
N LEU A 449 -26.71 15.45 12.14
CA LEU A 449 -27.36 14.95 13.37
C LEU A 449 -27.50 13.42 13.43
N ARG A 450 -27.33 12.72 12.29
CA ARG A 450 -27.53 11.26 12.17
C ARG A 450 -26.24 10.46 12.23
N ILE A 451 -25.09 11.12 12.44
CA ILE A 451 -23.80 10.44 12.55
C ILE A 451 -23.81 9.55 13.81
N PRO A 452 -23.44 8.26 13.71
CA PRO A 452 -23.34 7.37 14.87
C PRO A 452 -22.42 7.93 15.95
N LYS A 453 -22.76 7.72 17.24
CA LYS A 453 -22.02 8.33 18.36
C LYS A 453 -20.61 7.76 18.59
N ASP A 454 -20.38 6.55 18.08
CA ASP A 454 -19.11 5.81 18.13
C ASP A 454 -18.19 6.10 16.93
N GLU A 455 -18.68 6.86 15.95
CA GLU A 455 -17.95 7.34 14.77
C GLU A 455 -17.50 8.79 14.97
N ASN A 456 -16.46 9.25 14.28
CA ASN A 456 -16.01 10.64 14.27
C ASN A 456 -15.94 11.17 12.84
N LEU A 457 -16.60 12.29 12.56
CA LEU A 457 -16.59 12.94 11.26
C LEU A 457 -15.84 14.27 11.33
N ILE A 458 -14.79 14.42 10.53
CA ILE A 458 -14.02 15.64 10.42
C ILE A 458 -14.17 16.20 9.00
N LEU A 459 -14.63 17.44 8.90
CA LEU A 459 -14.78 18.17 7.65
C LEU A 459 -13.65 19.18 7.49
N LEU A 460 -12.94 19.12 6.37
CA LEU A 460 -11.88 20.04 6.00
C LEU A 460 -12.31 20.79 4.73
N LEU A 461 -12.63 22.08 4.88
CA LEU A 461 -13.07 22.93 3.78
C LEU A 461 -12.00 23.99 3.52
N ASP A 462 -11.19 23.74 2.49
CA ASP A 462 -10.06 24.59 2.15
C ASP A 462 -10.48 25.72 1.20
N SER A 463 -9.97 26.92 1.44
CA SER A 463 -10.10 28.09 0.59
C SER A 463 -11.55 28.55 0.38
N ILE A 464 -12.28 28.83 1.47
CA ILE A 464 -13.61 29.45 1.39
C ILE A 464 -13.57 30.70 0.50
N ASP A 465 -12.52 31.50 0.60
CA ASP A 465 -12.28 32.70 -0.19
C ASP A 465 -12.30 32.53 -1.71
N GLN A 466 -12.21 31.29 -2.21
CA GLN A 466 -12.23 30.96 -3.64
C GLN A 466 -13.64 30.59 -4.16
N LEU A 467 -14.67 30.67 -3.31
CA LEU A 467 -16.06 30.52 -3.73
C LEU A 467 -16.55 31.70 -4.57
N GLN A 468 -17.65 31.49 -5.29
CA GLN A 468 -18.32 32.58 -6.00
C GLN A 468 -18.79 33.68 -5.04
N THR A 469 -18.81 34.92 -5.53
CA THR A 469 -19.21 36.10 -4.74
C THR A 469 -20.58 35.94 -4.08
N VAL A 470 -21.54 35.32 -4.77
CA VAL A 470 -22.90 35.10 -4.23
C VAL A 470 -22.90 34.25 -2.96
N ASP A 471 -21.96 33.30 -2.85
CA ASP A 471 -21.81 32.40 -1.72
C ASP A 471 -21.02 33.05 -0.57
N LEU A 472 -20.14 34.01 -0.91
CA LEU A 472 -19.31 34.75 0.04
C LEU A 472 -20.01 35.95 0.69
N ILE A 473 -21.02 36.52 0.02
CA ILE A 473 -21.79 37.66 0.57
C ILE A 473 -22.53 37.25 1.85
N ASN A 474 -22.97 36.00 1.96
CA ASN A 474 -23.68 35.53 3.13
C ASN A 474 -23.42 34.05 3.41
N LEU A 475 -22.37 33.79 4.19
CA LEU A 475 -22.00 32.43 4.58
C LEU A 475 -23.10 31.71 5.38
N SER A 476 -23.96 32.44 6.11
CA SER A 476 -25.03 31.84 6.93
C SER A 476 -26.11 31.13 6.12
N LYS A 477 -26.18 31.40 4.80
CA LYS A 477 -27.12 30.72 3.88
C LYS A 477 -26.81 29.24 3.71
N TRP A 478 -25.57 28.82 3.92
CA TRP A 478 -25.12 27.47 3.64
C TRP A 478 -24.33 26.84 4.79
N LEU A 479 -23.74 27.65 5.67
CA LEU A 479 -23.11 27.17 6.89
C LEU A 479 -24.14 26.93 8.00
N PRO A 480 -24.02 25.81 8.75
CA PRO A 480 -24.76 25.61 9.98
C PRO A 480 -24.45 26.69 11.02
N GLU A 481 -25.46 27.15 11.76
CA GLU A 481 -25.21 28.10 12.86
C GLU A 481 -24.54 27.43 14.06
N LYS A 482 -24.78 26.13 14.22
CA LYS A 482 -24.15 25.28 15.23
C LYS A 482 -23.90 23.92 14.62
N PHE A 483 -22.71 23.37 14.82
CA PHE A 483 -22.50 21.96 14.61
C PHE A 483 -23.13 21.20 15.79
N PRO A 484 -23.69 20.00 15.54
CA PRO A 484 -24.54 19.36 16.52
C PRO A 484 -23.80 19.02 17.83
N SER A 485 -24.41 19.41 18.96
CA SER A 485 -23.77 19.43 20.28
C SER A 485 -23.90 18.15 21.09
N SER A 486 -24.93 17.35 20.78
CA SER A 486 -25.14 15.98 21.27
C SER A 486 -24.27 14.95 20.55
N SER A 487 -23.47 15.42 19.59
CA SER A 487 -22.58 14.68 18.70
C SER A 487 -21.21 15.40 18.67
N SER A 488 -20.50 15.42 19.81
CA SER A 488 -19.13 15.96 19.92
C SER A 488 -18.12 15.31 18.98
N ASN A 489 -18.58 14.33 18.20
CA ASN A 489 -17.86 13.57 17.21
C ASN A 489 -17.86 14.21 15.81
N VAL A 490 -18.50 15.37 15.59
CA VAL A 490 -18.40 16.13 14.34
C VAL A 490 -17.52 17.37 14.53
N LYS A 491 -16.47 17.52 13.72
CA LYS A 491 -15.57 18.69 13.71
C LYS A 491 -15.48 19.28 12.32
N CYS A 492 -15.36 20.60 12.24
CA CYS A 492 -15.16 21.30 10.98
C CYS A 492 -13.98 22.27 11.07
N ILE A 493 -13.13 22.26 10.05
CA ILE A 493 -12.01 23.20 9.90
C ILE A 493 -12.17 23.89 8.55
N PHE A 494 -12.16 25.22 8.58
CA PHE A 494 -12.14 26.07 7.41
C PHE A 494 -10.73 26.61 7.18
N SER A 495 -10.29 26.77 5.93
CA SER A 495 -9.17 27.66 5.63
C SER A 495 -9.66 28.84 4.79
N THR A 496 -9.10 30.02 5.05
CA THR A 496 -9.42 31.23 4.30
C THR A 496 -8.34 32.29 4.47
N ILE A 497 -8.30 33.25 3.57
CA ILE A 497 -7.73 34.57 3.87
C ILE A 497 -8.76 35.41 4.64
N SER A 498 -8.29 36.46 5.34
CA SER A 498 -9.17 37.29 6.19
C SER A 498 -10.29 37.95 5.39
N ASP A 499 -9.94 38.56 4.27
CA ASP A 499 -10.84 39.33 3.43
C ASP A 499 -10.47 39.24 1.94
N ILE A 500 -11.46 39.49 1.09
CA ILE A 500 -11.29 39.58 -0.37
C ILE A 500 -11.86 40.88 -0.91
N GLU A 501 -11.29 41.37 -2.01
CA GLU A 501 -11.86 42.47 -2.79
C GLU A 501 -12.63 41.92 -3.99
N VAL A 502 -13.86 42.39 -4.20
CA VAL A 502 -14.74 41.88 -5.26
C VAL A 502 -15.30 43.01 -6.13
N GLY A 503 -15.38 42.75 -7.44
CA GLY A 503 -15.94 43.65 -8.43
C GLY A 503 -15.03 44.82 -8.79
N MET A 504 -15.43 45.61 -9.79
CA MET A 504 -14.66 46.78 -10.25
C MET A 504 -14.52 47.87 -9.18
N GLU A 505 -15.48 47.93 -8.25
CA GLU A 505 -15.49 48.87 -7.12
C GLU A 505 -14.65 48.39 -5.91
N ARG A 506 -13.99 47.22 -6.01
CA ARG A 506 -13.17 46.62 -4.94
C ARG A 506 -13.88 46.58 -3.58
N LYS A 507 -15.14 46.12 -3.58
CA LYS A 507 -15.89 45.95 -2.32
C LYS A 507 -15.22 44.85 -1.51
N LYS A 508 -14.83 45.19 -0.27
CA LYS A 508 -14.19 44.27 0.66
C LYS A 508 -15.24 43.38 1.32
N ILE A 509 -15.10 42.07 1.16
CA ILE A 509 -15.86 41.05 1.88
C ILE A 509 -14.95 40.47 2.96
N ASP A 510 -15.28 40.76 4.22
CA ASP A 510 -14.56 40.25 5.39
C ASP A 510 -15.15 38.88 5.79
N ILE A 511 -14.46 37.81 5.37
CA ILE A 511 -14.90 36.43 5.54
C ILE A 511 -14.79 36.04 7.01
N TYR A 512 -13.69 36.41 7.65
CA TYR A 512 -13.43 36.11 9.05
C TYR A 512 -14.45 36.79 9.98
N LYS A 513 -14.81 38.05 9.72
CA LYS A 513 -15.86 38.76 10.49
C LYS A 513 -17.23 38.10 10.32
N GLN A 514 -17.56 37.61 9.13
CA GLN A 514 -18.79 36.84 8.92
C GLN A 514 -18.78 35.54 9.74
N LEU A 515 -17.69 34.77 9.71
CA LEU A 515 -17.55 33.57 10.53
C LEU A 515 -17.68 33.88 12.03
N LYS A 516 -17.04 34.93 12.51
CA LYS A 516 -17.23 35.43 13.90
C LYS A 516 -18.66 35.84 14.20
N THR A 517 -19.38 36.38 13.23
CA THR A 517 -20.79 36.76 13.43
C THR A 517 -21.68 35.52 13.57
N ILE A 518 -21.43 34.49 12.75
CA ILE A 518 -22.20 33.23 12.77
C ILE A 518 -21.92 32.45 14.06
N TYR A 519 -20.64 32.28 14.41
CA TYR A 519 -20.21 31.40 15.49
C TYR A 519 -19.90 32.12 16.81
N LYS A 520 -19.97 33.46 16.84
CA LYS A 520 -19.71 34.32 18.01
C LYS A 520 -18.35 33.99 18.63
N ASP A 521 -18.26 34.01 19.96
CA ASP A 521 -17.04 33.73 20.73
C ASP A 521 -16.63 32.26 20.72
N GLY A 522 -17.37 31.38 20.04
CA GLY A 522 -17.06 29.96 19.95
C GLY A 522 -16.05 29.60 18.86
N LEU A 523 -15.89 30.44 17.83
CA LEU A 523 -14.99 30.18 16.70
C LEU A 523 -13.54 30.07 17.19
N GLN A 524 -12.92 28.92 16.93
CA GLN A 524 -11.49 28.72 17.21
C GLN A 524 -10.65 29.25 16.06
N GLU A 525 -9.55 29.91 16.36
CA GLU A 525 -8.66 30.54 15.38
C GLU A 525 -7.25 30.00 15.51
N ILE A 526 -6.65 29.70 14.36
CA ILE A 526 -5.27 29.24 14.23
C ILE A 526 -4.66 30.02 13.05
N GLU A 527 -3.52 30.66 13.25
CA GLU A 527 -2.80 31.47 12.24
C GLU A 527 -1.56 30.75 11.65
#